data_AF-A0A1H3X407-F1
#
_entry.id   AF-A0A1H3X407-F1
#
_cell.length_a   1.000
_cell.length_b   1.000
_cell.length_c   1.000
_cell.angle_alpha   90.00
_cell.angle_beta   90.00
_cell.angle_gamma   90.00
#
_symmetry.space_group_name_H-M   'P 1'
#
loop_
_entity.id
_entity.type
_entity.pdbx_description
1 polymer ?
#
loop_
_entity_poly.entity_id
_entity_poly.type
_entity_poly.pdbx_seq_one_letter_code
_entity_poly.pdbx_strand_id
1 'polypeptide(L)' 'MTIKRQIQNKMSPAFQELNKRLEKTLHTALKIQASRNIPLVYRDKHCIRKNQFIHQYPDGKTFLIRQDRHTSKEVVIKQL' A
#
# COMPACT_ATOMS: atom_id res chain seq x y z
N MET A 1 -16.99 24.36 -18.70
CA MET A 1 -17.33 23.10 -18.01
C MET A 1 -16.80 21.89 -18.83
N THR A 2 -15.52 21.89 -19.25
CA THR A 2 -15.14 21.14 -20.48
C THR A 2 -13.75 20.49 -20.44
N ILE A 3 -13.19 20.18 -19.26
CA ILE A 3 -11.86 19.55 -19.17
C ILE A 3 -11.95 18.08 -18.74
N LYS A 4 -12.91 17.72 -17.88
CA LYS A 4 -13.05 16.34 -17.36
C LYS A 4 -13.50 15.30 -18.40
N ARG A 5 -14.20 15.71 -19.47
CA ARG A 5 -14.72 14.79 -20.50
C ARG A 5 -13.68 14.34 -21.55
N GLN A 6 -12.60 15.09 -21.75
CA GLN A 6 -11.63 14.76 -22.81
C GLN A 6 -10.59 13.70 -22.40
N ILE A 7 -10.36 13.47 -21.10
CA ILE A 7 -9.37 12.50 -20.62
C ILE A 7 -9.93 11.07 -20.64
N GLN A 8 -11.24 10.89 -20.44
CA GLN A 8 -11.89 9.58 -20.48
C GLN A 8 -11.93 8.95 -21.89
N ASN A 9 -11.72 9.75 -22.95
CA ASN A 9 -11.82 9.32 -24.35
C ASN A 9 -10.51 8.79 -24.98
N LYS A 10 -9.43 8.61 -24.21
CA LYS A 10 -8.11 8.18 -24.73
C LYS A 10 -7.69 6.76 -24.36
N MET A 11 -8.51 6.03 -23.62
CA MET A 11 -8.19 4.67 -23.20
C MET A 11 -8.94 3.65 -24.06
N SER A 12 -8.22 2.75 -24.72
CA SER A 12 -8.83 1.68 -25.50
C SER A 12 -9.75 0.83 -24.60
N PRO A 13 -10.84 0.25 -25.14
CA PRO A 13 -11.73 -0.64 -24.37
C PRO A 13 -10.99 -1.77 -23.66
N ALA A 14 -9.93 -2.32 -24.29
CA ALA A 14 -9.07 -3.32 -23.70
C ALA A 14 -8.32 -2.82 -22.46
N PHE A 15 -7.84 -1.56 -22.47
CA PHE A 15 -7.16 -0.96 -21.33
C PHE A 15 -8.12 -0.65 -20.18
N GLN A 16 -9.36 -0.26 -20.47
CA GLN A 16 -10.40 -0.09 -19.44
C GLN A 16 -10.75 -1.41 -18.76
N GLU A 17 -10.92 -2.49 -19.54
CA GLU A 17 -11.19 -3.83 -19.00
C GLU A 17 -10.03 -4.36 -18.17
N LEU A 18 -8.79 -4.16 -18.62
CA LEU A 18 -7.59 -4.51 -17.86
C LEU A 18 -7.56 -3.78 -16.50
N ASN A 19 -7.81 -2.47 -16.49
CA ASN A 19 -7.82 -1.69 -15.25
C ASN A 19 -8.89 -2.17 -14.26
N LYS A 20 -10.10 -2.49 -14.74
CA LYS A 20 -11.16 -3.06 -13.89
C LYS A 20 -10.73 -4.39 -13.27
N ARG A 21 -10.07 -5.26 -14.04
CA ARG A 21 -9.55 -6.55 -13.54
C ARG A 21 -8.44 -6.36 -12.54
N LEU A 22 -7.53 -5.40 -12.76
CA LEU A 22 -6.46 -5.06 -11.83
C LEU A 22 -7.03 -4.51 -10.53
N GLU A 23 -7.97 -3.58 -10.60
CA GLU A 23 -8.65 -3.02 -9.44
C GLU A 23 -9.36 -4.11 -8.64
N LYS A 24 -10.14 -4.99 -9.29
CA LYS A 24 -10.79 -6.12 -8.63
C LYS A 24 -9.80 -7.05 -7.93
N THR A 25 -8.70 -7.38 -8.60
CA THR A 25 -7.64 -8.24 -8.05
C THR A 25 -6.97 -7.58 -6.85
N LEU A 26 -6.64 -6.28 -6.95
CA LEU A 26 -6.05 -5.50 -5.88
C LEU A 26 -6.97 -5.45 -4.66
N HIS A 27 -8.25 -5.13 -4.85
CA HIS A 27 -9.23 -5.11 -3.76
C HIS A 27 -9.36 -6.48 -3.08
N THR A 28 -9.32 -7.57 -3.85
CA THR A 28 -9.39 -8.92 -3.31
C THR A 28 -8.15 -9.25 -2.48
N ALA A 29 -6.96 -8.93 -3.00
CA ALA A 29 -5.70 -9.13 -2.29
C ALA A 29 -5.64 -8.34 -0.98
N LEU A 30 -6.03 -7.06 -1.01
CA LEU A 30 -6.08 -6.20 0.19
C LEU A 30 -7.05 -6.72 1.24
N LYS A 31 -8.23 -7.24 0.84
CA LYS A 31 -9.18 -7.87 1.77
C LYS A 31 -8.59 -9.11 2.46
N ILE A 32 -7.93 -9.99 1.70
CA ILE A 32 -7.29 -11.19 2.25
C ILE A 32 -6.13 -10.82 3.18
N GLN A 33 -5.34 -9.82 2.81
CA GLN A 33 -4.27 -9.31 3.64
C GLN A 33 -4.80 -8.76 4.97
N ALA A 34 -5.86 -7.95 4.91
CA ALA A 34 -6.51 -7.37 6.08
C ALA A 34 -7.13 -8.44 6.99
N SER A 35 -7.80 -9.46 6.43
CA SER A 35 -8.39 -10.55 7.22
C SER A 35 -7.35 -11.40 7.95
N ARG A 36 -6.08 -11.34 7.52
CA ARG A 36 -4.93 -12.01 8.16
C ARG A 36 -4.15 -11.10 9.10
N ASN A 37 -4.64 -9.87 9.34
CA ASN A 37 -3.97 -8.85 10.13
C ASN A 37 -2.53 -8.54 9.66
N ILE A 38 -2.30 -8.62 8.33
CA ILE A 38 -1.00 -8.32 7.72
C ILE A 38 -0.95 -6.81 7.40
N PRO A 39 0.04 -6.07 7.89
CA PRO A 39 0.11 -4.63 7.67
C PRO A 39 0.46 -4.28 6.23
N LEU A 40 0.02 -3.11 5.78
CA LEU A 40 0.63 -2.45 4.63
C LEU A 40 2.01 -1.94 5.05
N VAL A 41 3.03 -2.30 4.27
CA VAL A 41 4.42 -1.94 4.54
C VAL A 41 4.90 -0.94 3.50
N TYR A 42 5.33 0.23 3.94
CA TYR A 42 5.85 1.27 3.06
C TYR A 42 6.88 2.15 3.77
N ARG A 43 7.45 3.12 3.05
CA ARG A 43 8.38 4.10 3.60
C ARG A 43 7.87 5.51 3.29
N ASP A 44 7.99 6.39 4.26
CA ASP A 44 7.65 7.81 4.11
C ASP A 44 8.70 8.70 4.83
N LYS A 45 8.35 9.98 5.04
CA LYS A 45 9.22 10.96 5.71
C LYS A 45 9.62 10.58 7.14
N HIS A 46 8.91 9.66 7.80
CA HIS A 46 9.24 9.21 9.15
C HIS A 46 10.36 8.14 9.15
N CYS A 47 10.66 7.53 8.00
CA CYS A 47 11.73 6.54 7.85
C CYS A 47 13.09 7.21 7.59
N ILE A 48 13.73 7.71 8.64
CA ILE A 48 15.03 8.39 8.58
C ILE A 48 16.15 7.42 8.12
N ARG A 49 16.09 6.16 8.56
CA ARG A 49 17.09 5.13 8.24
C ARG A 49 16.63 4.22 7.11
N LYS A 50 17.58 3.62 6.38
CA LYS A 50 17.29 2.70 5.25
C LYS A 50 16.56 1.43 5.68
N ASN A 51 16.74 1.00 6.92
CA ASN A 51 16.13 -0.20 7.49
C ASN A 51 14.90 0.12 8.36
N GLN A 52 14.25 1.26 8.12
CA GLN A 52 13.00 1.63 8.77
C GLN A 52 11.83 1.58 7.77
N PHE A 53 10.70 1.09 8.27
CA PHE A 53 9.47 0.89 7.52
C PHE A 53 8.26 1.28 8.37
N ILE A 54 7.17 1.65 7.70
CA ILE A 54 5.88 1.91 8.31
C ILE A 54 5.02 0.66 8.15
N HIS A 55 4.50 0.15 9.25
CA HIS A 55 3.49 -0.90 9.26
C HIS A 55 2.14 -0.27 9.61
N GLN A 56 1.23 -0.21 8.63
CA GLN A 56 -0.13 0.24 8.84
C GLN A 56 -1.06 -0.97 8.88
N TYR A 57 -1.65 -1.21 10.05
CA TYR A 57 -2.53 -2.34 10.29
C TYR A 57 -3.99 -2.03 9.87
N PRO A 58 -4.82 -3.07 9.63
CA PRO A 58 -6.22 -2.89 9.27
C PRO A 58 -7.07 -2.15 10.32
N ASP A 59 -6.65 -2.18 11.59
CA ASP A 59 -7.30 -1.46 12.69
C ASP A 59 -6.96 0.04 12.73
N GLY A 60 -6.16 0.51 11.76
CA GLY A 60 -5.73 1.90 11.65
C GLY A 60 -4.46 2.23 12.43
N LYS A 61 -3.94 1.31 13.27
CA LYS A 61 -2.69 1.56 14.00
C LYS A 61 -1.51 1.55 13.04
N THR A 62 -0.63 2.53 13.23
CA THR A 62 0.54 2.73 12.39
C THR A 62 1.79 2.70 13.26
N PHE A 63 2.78 1.91 12.87
CA PHE A 63 4.02 1.74 13.63
C PHE A 63 5.24 2.00 12.76
N LEU A 64 6.23 2.70 13.31
CA LEU A 64 7.56 2.76 12.74
C LEU A 64 8.34 1.55 13.21
N ILE A 65 8.69 0.67 12.29
CA ILE A 65 9.46 -0.55 12.52
C ILE A 65 10.89 -0.35 12.03
N ARG A 66 11.86 -0.93 12.75
CA ARG A 66 13.23 -1.09 12.28
C ARG A 66 13.54 -2.57 12.10
N GLN A 67 14.06 -2.92 10.93
CA GLN A 67 14.48 -4.28 10.63
C GLN A 67 16.00 -4.41 10.79
N ASP A 68 16.43 -5.47 11.47
CA ASP A 68 17.84 -5.83 11.55
C ASP A 68 18.33 -6.39 10.21
N ARG A 69 19.49 -5.92 9.73
CA ARG A 69 20.02 -6.28 8.40
C ARG A 69 20.53 -7.72 8.32
N HIS A 70 20.95 -8.30 9.44
CA HIS A 70 21.60 -9.61 9.48
C HIS A 70 20.62 -10.74 9.78
N THR A 71 19.59 -10.44 10.57
CA THR A 71 18.64 -11.41 11.10
C THR A 71 17.22 -11.22 10.58
N SER A 72 16.95 -10.11 9.87
CA SER A 72 15.62 -9.69 9.43
C SER A 72 14.61 -9.51 10.57
N LYS A 73 15.06 -9.50 11.84
CA LYS A 73 14.21 -9.29 13.00
C LYS A 73 13.68 -7.86 13.03
N GLU A 74 12.41 -7.73 13.32
CA GLU A 74 11.72 -6.45 13.38
C GLU A 74 11.58 -5.97 14.83
N VAL A 75 11.79 -4.68 15.03
CA VAL A 75 11.61 -4.01 16.32
C VAL A 75 10.73 -2.79 16.12
N VAL A 76 9.68 -2.68 16.94
CA VAL A 76 8.83 -1.49 16.99
C VAL A 76 9.63 -0.34 17.62
N ILE A 77 9.79 0.75 16.88
CA ILE A 77 10.46 1.96 17.37
C ILE A 77 9.47 2.87 18.07
N LYS A 78 8.30 3.11 17.46
CA LYS A 78 7.19 3.89 18.04
C LYS A 78 5.89 3.70 17.25
N GLN A 79 4.78 4.03 17.88
CA GLN A 79 3.49 4.25 17.21
C GLN A 79 3.45 5.67 16.61
N LEU A 80 2.80 5.82 15.45
CA LEU A 80 2.61 7.08 14.73
C LEU A 80 1.15 7.55 14.79
#